data_AF-A0A931RQH3-F1
#
_entry.id   AF-A0A931RQH3-F1
#
_cell.length_a   1.000
_cell.length_b   1.000
_cell.length_c   1.000
_cell.angle_alpha   90.00
_cell.angle_beta   90.00
_cell.angle_gamma   90.00
#
_symmetry.space_group_name_H-M   'P 1'
#
loop_
_entity.id
_entity.type
_entity.pdbx_description
1 polymer ?
#
loop_
_entity_poly.entity_id
_entity_poly.type
_entity_poly.pdbx_seq_one_letter_code
_entity_poly.pdbx_strand_id
1 'polypeptide(L)' 'MGISCSGAEALKALGNLEPAYREVLVLRYVEDLSLGEIAAILGETENAVSVRIHRGLKKAKEFLEHGKKI' A
#
# COMPACT_ATOMS: atom_id res chain seq x y z
N MET A 1 -16.18 -1.19 -12.21
CA MET A 1 -16.62 -0.78 -10.86
C MET A 1 -15.50 0.03 -10.23
N GLY A 2 -15.70 1.35 -10.06
CA GLY A 2 -14.83 2.17 -9.23
C GLY A 2 -15.27 2.03 -7.78
N ILE A 3 -14.37 1.65 -6.90
CA ILE A 3 -14.64 1.61 -5.47
C ILE A 3 -14.72 3.06 -5.00
N SER A 4 -15.93 3.54 -4.73
CA SER A 4 -16.11 4.80 -4.00
C SER A 4 -15.92 4.48 -2.53
N CYS A 5 -14.67 4.57 -2.05
CA CYS A 5 -14.34 4.42 -0.64
C CYS A 5 -14.09 5.80 -0.02
N SER A 6 -14.51 5.97 1.22
CA SER A 6 -14.19 7.14 2.03
C SER A 6 -12.74 7.06 2.53
N GLY A 7 -12.11 8.22 2.80
CA GLY A 7 -10.74 8.25 3.34
C GLY A 7 -10.56 7.46 4.64
N ALA A 8 -11.61 7.39 5.48
CA ALA A 8 -11.61 6.58 6.69
C ALA A 8 -11.57 5.07 6.42
N GLU A 9 -12.21 4.60 5.35
CA GLU A 9 -12.15 3.19 4.93
C GLU A 9 -10.79 2.83 4.35
N ALA A 10 -10.18 3.73 3.57
CA ALA A 10 -8.82 3.56 3.08
C ALA A 10 -7.80 3.43 4.23
N LEU A 11 -7.91 4.27 5.26
CA LEU A 11 -7.08 4.19 6.46
C LEU A 11 -7.27 2.87 7.22
N LYS A 12 -8.51 2.39 7.36
CA LYS A 12 -8.77 1.07 7.96
C LYS A 12 -8.19 -0.07 7.14
N ALA A 13 -8.28 -0.01 5.81
CA ALA A 13 -7.69 -1.02 4.94
C ALA A 13 -6.16 -1.04 5.07
N LEU A 14 -5.51 0.13 5.07
CA LEU A 14 -4.08 0.26 5.35
C LEU A 14 -3.70 -0.31 6.73
N GLY A 15 -4.54 -0.09 7.74
CA GLY A 15 -4.37 -0.63 9.09
C GLY A 15 -4.40 -2.16 9.19
N ASN A 16 -5.01 -2.85 8.22
CA ASN A 16 -5.05 -4.32 8.17
C ASN A 16 -3.98 -4.93 7.25
N LEU A 17 -3.26 -4.10 6.48
CA LEU A 17 -2.11 -4.56 5.70
C LEU A 17 -0.92 -4.88 6.60
N GLU A 18 -0.11 -5.86 6.18
CA GLU A 18 1.20 -6.11 6.81
C GLU A 18 2.06 -4.84 6.77
N PRO A 19 2.90 -4.60 7.80
CA PRO A 19 3.70 -3.39 7.93
C PRO A 19 4.52 -3.07 6.67
N ALA A 20 5.13 -4.09 6.07
CA ALA A 20 5.96 -3.94 4.87
C ALA A 20 5.21 -3.41 3.65
N TYR A 21 3.91 -3.71 3.52
CA TYR A 21 3.09 -3.16 2.44
C TYR A 21 2.57 -1.77 2.77
N ARG A 22 2.20 -1.53 4.05
CA ARG A 22 1.76 -0.22 4.49
C ARG A 22 2.86 0.82 4.32
N GLU A 23 4.08 0.49 4.72
CA GLU A 23 5.23 1.39 4.67
C GLU A 23 5.50 1.91 3.25
N VAL A 24 5.61 1.02 2.25
CA VAL A 24 5.83 1.44 0.86
C VAL A 24 4.67 2.26 0.30
N LEU A 25 3.43 2.02 0.74
CA LEU A 25 2.27 2.80 0.31
C LEU A 25 2.25 4.18 0.94
N VAL A 26 2.61 4.29 2.23
CA VAL A 26 2.73 5.58 2.91
C VAL A 26 3.84 6.41 2.26
N LEU A 27 5.03 5.84 2.09
CA LEU A 27 6.14 6.54 1.45
C LEU A 27 5.77 6.99 0.01
N ARG A 28 5.04 6.17 -0.74
CA ARG A 28 4.65 6.50 -2.11
C ARG A 28 3.53 7.54 -2.22
N TYR A 29 2.50 7.47 -1.37
CA TYR A 29 1.26 8.24 -1.55
C TYR A 29 1.04 9.33 -0.50
N VAL A 30 1.72 9.26 0.65
CA VAL A 30 1.66 10.27 1.71
C VAL A 30 2.88 11.16 1.64
N GLU A 31 4.07 10.58 1.52
CA GLU A 31 5.34 11.32 1.43
C GLU A 31 5.71 11.68 -0.03
N ASP A 32 4.92 11.23 -1.01
CA ASP A 32 5.10 11.45 -2.46
C ASP A 32 6.50 11.05 -3.00
N LEU A 33 7.15 10.07 -2.38
CA LEU A 33 8.47 9.61 -2.78
C LEU A 33 8.43 8.74 -4.04
N SER A 34 9.47 8.85 -4.87
CA SER A 34 9.68 8.00 -6.03
C SER A 34 10.08 6.57 -5.64
N LEU A 35 9.95 5.61 -6.56
CA LEU A 35 10.37 4.22 -6.31
C LEU A 35 11.86 4.11 -5.97
N GLY A 36 12.70 4.94 -6.59
CA GLY A 36 14.14 5.00 -6.31
C GLY A 36 14.46 5.52 -4.91
N GLU A 37 13.77 6.56 -4.45
CA GLU A 37 13.94 7.08 -3.08
C GLU A 37 13.49 6.06 -2.04
N ILE A 38 12.34 5.42 -2.27
CA ILE A 38 11.84 4.36 -1.38
C ILE A 38 12.80 3.18 -1.35
N ALA A 39 13.33 2.78 -2.51
CA ALA A 39 14.33 1.71 -2.62
C ALA A 39 15.61 2.06 -1.84
N ALA A 40 16.09 3.30 -1.94
CA ALA A 40 17.25 3.78 -1.19
C ALA A 40 17.00 3.79 0.33
N ILE A 41 15.81 4.22 0.77
CA ILE A 41 15.43 4.25 2.20
C ILE A 41 15.33 2.84 2.79
N LEU A 42 14.72 1.91 2.05
CA LEU A 42 14.50 0.53 2.50
C LEU A 42 15.71 -0.40 2.27
N GLY A 43 16.74 0.06 1.56
CA GLY A 43 17.90 -0.76 1.19
C GLY A 43 17.55 -1.87 0.18
N GLU A 44 16.60 -1.62 -0.70
CA GLU A 44 16.08 -2.59 -1.66
C GLU A 44 16.20 -2.13 -3.11
N THR A 45 15.73 -2.95 -4.05
CA THR A 45 15.66 -2.58 -5.46
C THR A 45 14.31 -1.94 -5.77
N GLU A 46 14.27 -1.02 -6.74
CA GLU A 46 13.03 -0.42 -7.23
C GLU A 46 12.00 -1.47 -7.68
N ASN A 47 12.47 -2.60 -8.24
CA ASN A 47 11.62 -3.70 -8.63
C ASN A 47 10.94 -4.36 -7.41
N ALA A 48 11.67 -4.59 -6.31
CA ALA A 48 11.10 -5.13 -5.08
C ALA A 48 10.05 -4.17 -4.48
N VAL A 49 10.35 -2.87 -4.46
CA VAL A 49 9.41 -1.82 -4.03
C VAL A 49 8.15 -1.80 -4.89
N SER A 50 8.31 -1.81 -6.22
CA SER A 50 7.19 -1.84 -7.17
C SER A 50 6.28 -3.05 -6.94
N VAL A 51 6.86 -4.24 -6.78
CA VAL A 51 6.12 -5.47 -6.46
C VAL A 51 5.39 -5.35 -5.12
N ARG A 52 6.00 -4.75 -4.09
CA ARG A 52 5.34 -4.54 -2.80
C ARG A 52 4.19 -3.55 -2.89
N ILE A 53 4.35 -2.44 -3.61
CA ILE A 53 3.28 -1.48 -3.81
C ILE A 53 2.10 -2.16 -4.52
N HIS A 54 2.37 -2.90 -5.59
CA HIS A 54 1.33 -3.62 -6.33
C HIS A 54 0.59 -4.63 -5.45
N ARG A 55 1.32 -5.43 -4.67
CA ARG A 55 0.74 -6.40 -3.73
C ARG A 55 -0.04 -5.71 -2.61
N GLY A 56 0.48 -4.60 -2.07
CA GLY A 56 -0.16 -3.80 -1.04
C GLY A 56 -1.48 -3.22 -1.52
N LEU A 57 -1.52 -2.62 -2.70
CA LEU A 57 -2.75 -2.12 -3.32
C LEU A 57 -3.76 -3.24 -3.57
N LYS A 58 -3.30 -4.40 -4.06
CA LYS A 58 -4.17 -5.56 -4.27
C LYS A 58 -4.82 -6.02 -2.96
N LYS A 59 -4.03 -6.20 -1.90
CA LYS A 59 -4.55 -6.55 -0.57
C LYS A 59 -5.49 -5.47 -0.02
N ALA A 60 -5.15 -4.19 -0.16
CA ALA A 60 -6.00 -3.09 0.30
C ALA A 60 -7.35 -3.10 -0.42
N LYS A 61 -7.34 -3.37 -1.73
CA LYS A 61 -8.55 -3.54 -2.53
C LYS A 61 -9.36 -4.76 -2.07
N GLU A 62 -8.72 -5.90 -1.84
CA GLU A 62 -9.39 -7.10 -1.32
C GLU A 62 -10.07 -6.83 0.03
N PHE A 63 -9.44 -6.07 0.94
CA PHE A 63 -10.05 -5.63 2.19
C PHE A 63 -11.29 -4.75 1.98
N LEU A 64 -11.22 -3.81 1.04
CA LEU A 64 -12.35 -2.92 0.72
C LEU A 64 -13.50 -3.67 0.03
N GLU A 65 -13.20 -4.66 -0.82
CA GLU A 65 -14.20 -5.44 -1.54
C GLU A 65 -14.86 -6.52 -0.68
N HIS A 66 -14.10 -7.18 0.20
CA HIS A 66 -14.56 -8.38 0.91
C HIS A 66 -14.75 -8.18 2.42
N GLY A 67 -14.38 -7.03 2.99
CA GLY A 67 -14.57 -6.71 4.41
C GLY A 67 -13.99 -7.73 5.41
N LYS A 68 -13.16 -8.68 4.94
CA LYS A 68 -12.70 -9.81 5.73
C LYS A 68 -11.34 -9.51 6.34
N LYS A 69 -11.27 -9.62 7.67
CA LYS A 69 -10.03 -9.91 8.39
C LYS A 69 -9.45 -11.21 7.83
N ILE A 70 -8.28 -11.12 7.20
CA ILE A 70 -7.41 -12.26 6.87
C ILE A 70 -6.53 -12.49 8.08
#